data_AF-A0A099F2J2-F1
#
_entry.id   AF-A0A099F2J2-F1
#
_cell.length_a   1.000
_cell.length_b   1.000
_cell.length_c   1.000
_cell.angle_alpha   90.00
_cell.angle_beta   90.00
_cell.angle_gamma   90.00
#
_symmetry.space_group_name_H-M   'P 1'
#
loop_
_entity.id
_entity.type
_entity.pdbx_description
1 polymer ?
#
loop_
_entity_poly.entity_id
_entity_poly.type
_entity_poly.pdbx_seq_one_letter_code
_entity_poly.pdbx_strand_id
1 'polypeptide(L)'
;MLDWSRIEELLGEVGEDEFRLILELFLDEVEGVMMRLSHDDPAQLETDLHFLKGCAWNLGFSAFGALCDLGERSVHDGNAAGVIIKDLLGSYSESKKVMMQGLDAALHPARRAQ
;
A
#
# COMPACT_ATOMS: atom_id res chain seq x y z
N MET A 1 -1.18 -2.38 -10.10
CA MET A 1 -0.88 -1.21 -10.96
C MET A 1 -0.55 -0.05 -10.03
N LEU A 2 0.54 0.67 -10.31
CA LEU A 2 1.05 1.76 -9.48
C LEU A 2 0.83 3.09 -10.22
N ASP A 3 0.24 4.07 -9.54
CA ASP A 3 0.10 5.44 -10.07
C ASP A 3 1.39 6.23 -9.84
N TRP A 4 2.25 6.26 -10.86
CA TRP A 4 3.55 6.94 -10.81
C TRP A 4 3.44 8.47 -10.77
N SER A 5 2.41 9.05 -11.40
CA SER A 5 2.19 10.50 -11.35
C SER A 5 2.05 10.99 -9.92
N ARG A 6 1.35 10.24 -9.07
CA ARG A 6 1.17 10.61 -7.67
C ARG A 6 2.48 10.61 -6.87
N ILE A 7 3.37 9.66 -7.17
CA ILE A 7 4.68 9.57 -6.51
C ILE A 7 5.59 10.72 -6.96
N GLU A 8 5.59 11.06 -8.25
CA GLU A 8 6.38 12.16 -8.80
C GLU A 8 5.95 13.51 -8.24
N GLU A 9 4.64 13.75 -8.07
CA GLU A 9 4.10 14.93 -7.40
C GLU A 9 4.65 15.08 -5.97
N LEU A 10 4.49 14.03 -5.15
CA LEU A 10 4.94 14.05 -3.75
C LEU A 10 6.45 14.27 -3.65
N LEU A 11 7.23 13.59 -4.51
CA LEU A 11 8.68 13.74 -4.56
C LEU A 11 9.10 15.18 -4.92
N GLY A 12 8.38 15.82 -5.84
CA GLY A 12 8.62 17.21 -6.23
C GLY A 12 8.26 18.23 -5.15
N GLU A 13 7.27 17.94 -4.31
CA GLU A 13 6.80 18.83 -3.23
C GLU A 13 7.74 18.84 -2.01
N VAL A 14 8.24 17.67 -1.59
CA VAL A 14 9.00 17.53 -0.33
C VAL A 14 10.51 17.32 -0.55
N GLY A 15 10.92 16.93 -1.76
CA GLY A 15 12.32 16.58 -2.07
C GLY A 15 12.68 15.12 -1.74
N GLU A 16 13.76 14.62 -2.33
CA GLU A 16 14.13 13.19 -2.29
C GLU A 16 14.35 12.65 -0.86
N ASP A 17 15.21 13.30 -0.08
CA ASP A 17 15.63 12.81 1.23
C ASP A 17 14.45 12.75 2.20
N GLU A 18 13.62 13.80 2.19
CA GLU A 18 12.42 13.88 3.03
C GLU A 18 11.36 12.87 2.58
N PHE A 19 11.16 12.71 1.27
CA PHE A 19 10.22 11.73 0.74
C PHE A 19 10.60 10.30 1.15
N ARG A 20 11.89 9.94 1.07
CA ARG A 20 12.36 8.60 1.48
C ARG A 20 12.08 8.32 2.95
N LEU A 21 12.33 9.31 3.83
CA LEU A 21 12.08 9.17 5.26
C LEU A 21 10.58 9.01 5.56
N ILE A 22 9.74 9.87 4.98
CA ILE A 22 8.29 9.81 5.16
C ILE A 22 7.75 8.49 4.62
N LEU A 23 8.23 8.05 3.46
CA LEU A 23 7.82 6.79 2.85
C LEU A 23 8.18 5.60 3.72
N GLU A 24 9.38 5.56 4.30
CA GLU A 24 9.80 4.47 5.20
C GLU A 24 8.87 4.37 6.41
N LEU A 25 8.64 5.49 7.11
CA LEU A 25 7.72 5.54 8.26
C LEU A 25 6.30 5.09 7.89
N PHE A 26 5.83 5.52 6.73
CA PHE A 26 4.50 5.15 6.24
C PHE A 26 4.40 3.66 5.90
N LEU A 27 5.42 3.08 5.25
CA LEU A 27 5.45 1.66 4.93
C LEU A 27 5.51 0.80 6.20
N ASP A 28 6.27 1.23 7.21
CA ASP A 28 6.31 0.57 8.52
C ASP A 28 4.94 0.57 9.19
N GLU A 29 4.20 1.68 9.14
CA GLU A 29 2.84 1.75 9.70
C GLU A 29 1.90 0.78 8.97
N VAL A 30 1.94 0.76 7.63
CA VAL A 30 1.15 -0.17 6.82
C VAL A 30 1.48 -1.61 7.15
N GLU A 31 2.76 -1.97 7.26
CA GLU A 31 3.19 -3.33 7.61
C GLU A 31 2.76 -3.71 9.04
N GLY A 32 2.80 -2.77 9.98
CA GLY A 32 2.25 -2.96 11.32
C GLY A 32 0.76 -3.30 11.32
N VAL A 33 -0.03 -2.66 10.44
CA VAL A 33 -1.45 -3.01 10.25
C VAL A 33 -1.60 -4.38 9.60
N MET A 34 -0.82 -4.67 8.56
CA MET A 34 -0.89 -5.97 7.89
C MET A 34 -0.58 -7.14 8.82
N MET A 35 0.36 -6.98 9.74
CA MET A 35 0.75 -8.02 10.70
C MET A 35 -0.35 -8.38 11.71
N ARG A 36 -1.29 -7.46 11.98
CA ARG A 36 -2.38 -7.68 12.93
C ARG A 36 -3.70 -8.10 12.31
N LEU A 37 -3.79 -8.16 10.97
CA LEU A 37 -5.01 -8.60 10.28
C LEU A 37 -5.43 -9.99 10.79
N SER A 38 -6.65 -10.08 11.30
CA SER A 38 -7.25 -11.32 11.80
C SER A 38 -8.75 -11.32 11.56
N HIS A 39 -9.34 -12.52 11.49
CA HIS A 39 -10.78 -12.72 11.45
C HIS A 39 -11.44 -12.74 12.84
N ASP A 40 -10.65 -12.73 13.92
CA ASP A 40 -11.13 -12.86 15.31
C ASP A 40 -12.00 -11.67 15.75
N ASP A 41 -11.73 -10.48 15.20
CA ASP A 41 -12.50 -9.26 15.44
C ASP A 41 -12.89 -8.62 14.10
N PRO A 42 -14.09 -8.91 13.57
CA PRO A 42 -14.56 -8.34 12.32
C PRO A 42 -14.61 -6.81 12.32
N ALA A 43 -14.93 -6.17 13.44
CA ALA A 43 -15.00 -4.70 13.49
C ALA A 43 -13.59 -4.09 13.35
N GLN A 44 -12.60 -4.70 14.00
CA GLN A 44 -11.20 -4.30 13.83
C GLN A 44 -10.69 -4.59 12.42
N LEU A 45 -11.08 -5.74 11.83
CA LEU A 45 -10.72 -6.09 10.46
C LEU A 45 -11.27 -5.08 9.44
N GLU A 46 -12.53 -4.67 9.56
CA GLU A 46 -13.12 -3.61 8.72
C GLU A 46 -12.34 -2.30 8.84
N THR A 47 -12.01 -1.90 10.07
CA THR A 47 -11.24 -0.68 10.36
C THR A 47 -9.84 -0.73 9.76
N ASP A 48 -9.15 -1.87 9.90
CA ASP A 48 -7.81 -2.06 9.36
C ASP A 48 -7.83 -2.06 7.82
N LEU A 49 -8.84 -2.69 7.20
CA LEU A 49 -9.01 -2.67 5.74
C LEU A 49 -9.31 -1.26 5.21
N HIS A 50 -10.14 -0.49 5.92
CA HIS A 50 -10.42 0.91 5.59
C HIS A 50 -9.14 1.76 5.62
N PHE A 51 -8.32 1.60 6.67
CA PHE A 51 -7.02 2.27 6.80
C PHE A 51 -6.10 1.89 5.62
N LEU A 52 -5.92 0.59 5.38
CA LEU A 52 -5.07 0.08 4.31
C LEU A 52 -5.52 0.54 2.92
N LYS A 53 -6.85 0.64 2.69
CA LYS A 53 -7.43 1.21 1.46
C LYS A 53 -6.99 2.66 1.26
N GLY A 54 -7.12 3.48 2.31
CA GLY A 54 -6.68 4.88 2.29
C GLY A 54 -5.19 4.99 1.98
N CYS A 55 -4.37 4.17 2.63
CA CYS A 55 -2.93 4.14 2.39
C CYS A 55 -2.58 3.72 0.96
N ALA A 56 -3.24 2.69 0.46
CA ALA A 56 -3.04 2.20 -0.89
C ALA A 56 -3.32 3.27 -1.94
N TRP A 57 -4.43 4.00 -1.83
CA TRP A 57 -4.77 5.05 -2.79
C TRP A 57 -3.85 6.27 -2.67
N ASN A 58 -3.39 6.60 -1.45
CA ASN A 58 -2.44 7.70 -1.26
C ASN A 58 -1.11 7.44 -1.99
N LEU A 59 -0.60 6.20 -1.94
CA LEU A 59 0.62 5.76 -2.63
C LEU A 59 0.40 5.30 -4.08
N GLY A 60 -0.85 5.27 -4.56
CA GLY A 60 -1.17 4.79 -5.90
C GLY A 60 -1.16 3.26 -6.08
N PHE A 61 -1.21 2.46 -5.01
CA PHE A 61 -1.25 0.99 -5.05
C PHE A 61 -2.64 0.49 -5.47
N SER A 62 -3.07 0.77 -6.70
CA SER A 62 -4.48 0.62 -7.12
C SER A 62 -5.02 -0.80 -6.93
N ALA A 63 -4.21 -1.82 -7.20
CA ALA A 63 -4.62 -3.23 -7.04
C ALA A 63 -4.80 -3.62 -5.57
N PHE A 64 -3.87 -3.21 -4.72
CA PHE A 64 -3.97 -3.44 -3.28
C PHE A 64 -5.17 -2.68 -2.68
N GLY A 65 -5.36 -1.41 -3.06
CA GLY A 65 -6.49 -0.61 -2.61
C GLY A 65 -7.85 -1.20 -3.02
N ALA A 66 -7.96 -1.78 -4.21
CA ALA A 66 -9.16 -2.48 -4.65
C ALA A 66 -9.45 -3.74 -3.82
N LEU A 67 -8.42 -4.50 -3.43
CA LEU A 67 -8.58 -5.65 -2.53
C LEU A 67 -9.00 -5.21 -1.13
N CYS A 68 -8.43 -4.12 -0.60
CA CYS A 68 -8.84 -3.55 0.69
C CYS A 68 -10.31 -3.10 0.66
N ASP A 69 -10.74 -2.39 -0.39
CA ASP A 69 -12.13 -1.94 -0.57
C ASP A 69 -13.11 -3.14 -0.69
N LEU A 70 -12.74 -4.18 -1.44
CA LEU A 70 -13.55 -5.40 -1.53
C LEU A 70 -13.64 -6.11 -0.18
N GLY A 71 -12.52 -6.21 0.54
CA GLY A 71 -12.47 -6.82 1.85
C GLY A 71 -13.31 -6.07 2.87
N GLU A 72 -13.16 -4.74 2.93
CA GLU A 72 -13.91 -3.84 3.82
C GLU A 72 -15.43 -4.03 3.62
N ARG A 73 -15.89 -4.01 2.37
CA ARG A 73 -17.31 -4.27 2.04
C ARG A 73 -17.74 -5.67 2.43
N SER A 74 -16.90 -6.68 2.22
CA SER A 74 -17.22 -8.05 2.59
C SER A 74 -17.40 -8.20 4.11
N VAL A 75 -16.58 -7.52 4.91
CA VAL A 75 -16.71 -7.50 6.37
C VAL A 75 -17.97 -6.75 6.79
N HIS A 76 -18.22 -5.58 6.18
CA HIS A 76 -19.41 -4.78 6.40
C HIS A 76 -20.71 -5.59 6.17
N ASP A 77 -20.72 -6.41 5.13
CA ASP A 77 -21.84 -7.30 4.78
C ASP A 77 -21.92 -8.57 5.67
N GLY A 78 -21.07 -8.69 6.70
CA GLY A 78 -21.04 -9.80 7.64
C GLY A 78 -20.26 -11.03 7.16
N ASN A 79 -19.48 -10.93 6.08
CA ASN A 79 -18.68 -12.00 5.49
C ASN A 79 -17.18 -11.80 5.72
N ALA A 80 -16.76 -11.64 6.98
CA ALA A 80 -15.34 -11.50 7.32
C ALA A 80 -14.49 -12.69 6.86
N ALA A 81 -15.02 -13.91 6.92
CA ALA A 81 -14.34 -15.13 6.46
C ALA A 81 -14.05 -15.14 4.96
N GLY A 82 -14.75 -14.31 4.16
CA GLY A 82 -14.48 -14.13 2.74
C GLY A 82 -13.23 -13.29 2.44
N VAL A 83 -12.68 -12.58 3.44
CA VAL A 83 -11.46 -11.80 3.28
C VAL A 83 -10.24 -12.73 3.26
N ILE A 84 -9.60 -12.83 2.10
CA ILE A 84 -8.37 -13.62 1.93
C ILE A 84 -7.16 -12.77 2.29
N ILE A 85 -6.77 -12.79 3.58
CA ILE A 85 -5.63 -12.00 4.10
C ILE A 85 -4.34 -12.28 3.31
N LYS A 86 -4.12 -13.53 2.87
CA LYS A 86 -2.94 -13.89 2.06
C LYS A 86 -2.86 -13.12 0.74
N ASP A 87 -3.99 -12.84 0.10
CA ASP A 87 -4.04 -12.12 -1.17
C ASP A 87 -3.74 -10.63 -0.97
N LEU A 88 -4.19 -10.06 0.15
CA LEU A 88 -3.83 -8.70 0.57
C LEU A 88 -2.32 -8.57 0.78
N LEU A 89 -1.72 -9.50 1.56
CA LEU A 89 -0.27 -9.52 1.80
C LEU A 89 0.52 -9.65 0.49
N GLY A 90 0.09 -10.54 -0.40
CA GLY A 90 0.73 -10.74 -1.70
C GLY A 90 0.65 -9.50 -2.59
N SER A 91 -0.51 -8.87 -2.67
CA SER A 91 -0.71 -7.65 -3.46
C SER A 91 0.07 -6.45 -2.93
N TYR A 92 0.17 -6.30 -1.60
CA TYR A 92 1.00 -5.26 -1.00
C TYR A 92 2.48 -5.49 -1.33
N SER A 93 2.97 -6.73 -1.15
CA SER A 93 4.37 -7.07 -1.41
C SER A 93 4.79 -6.77 -2.85
N GLU A 94 3.94 -7.12 -3.83
CA GLU A 94 4.20 -6.80 -5.23
C GLU A 94 4.16 -5.28 -5.49
N SER A 95 3.21 -4.56 -4.88
CA SER A 95 3.11 -3.10 -5.04
C SER A 95 4.33 -2.39 -4.46
N LYS A 96 4.78 -2.77 -3.25
CA LYS A 96 6.00 -2.25 -2.60
C LYS A 96 7.23 -2.55 -3.44
N LYS A 97 7.36 -3.76 -3.99
CA LYS A 97 8.48 -4.13 -4.85
C LYS A 97 8.55 -3.25 -6.11
N VAL A 98 7.43 -3.08 -6.81
CA VAL A 98 7.36 -2.22 -8.01
C VAL A 98 7.70 -0.77 -7.67
N MET A 99 7.19 -0.26 -6.55
CA MET A 99 7.49 1.09 -6.08
C MET A 99 8.98 1.29 -5.81
N MET A 100 9.60 0.40 -5.02
CA MET A 100 11.02 0.50 -4.67
C MET A 100 11.93 0.39 -5.91
N GLN A 101 11.57 -0.47 -6.87
CA GLN A 101 12.32 -0.60 -8.13
C GLN A 101 12.23 0.66 -8.98
N GLY A 102 11.05 1.24 -9.12
CA GLY A 102 10.90 2.46 -9.92
C GLY A 102 11.44 3.71 -9.22
N LEU A 103 11.44 3.76 -7.88
CA LEU A 103 12.03 4.85 -7.12
C LEU A 103 13.56 4.89 -7.30
N ASP A 104 14.25 3.75 -7.25
CA ASP A 104 15.69 3.70 -7.58
C ASP A 104 15.95 4.23 -9.00
N ALA A 105 15.08 3.86 -9.95
CA ALA A 105 15.21 4.25 -11.33
C ALA A 105 14.87 5.74 -11.62
N ALA A 106 13.93 6.33 -10.87
CA ALA A 106 13.56 7.74 -10.97
C ALA A 106 14.64 8.65 -10.37
N LEU A 107 15.30 8.19 -9.31
CA LEU A 107 16.35 8.93 -8.60
C LEU A 107 17.73 8.74 -9.25
N HIS A 108 17.92 7.65 -10.01
CA HIS A 108 19.17 7.37 -10.74
C HIS A 108 18.95 7.12 -12.25
N PRO A 109 18.48 8.12 -13.02
CA PRO A 109 18.18 7.94 -14.45
C PRO A 109 19.41 7.52 -15.28
N ALA A 110 20.63 7.90 -14.85
CA ALA A 110 21.89 7.58 -15.53
C ALA A 110 22.33 6.10 -15.43
N ARG A 111 21.73 5.29 -14.53
CA ARG A 111 22.03 3.84 -14.43
C ARG A 111 21.30 2.98 -15.47
N ARG A 112 20.31 3.52 -16.20
CA ARG A 112 19.57 2.78 -17.26
C ARG A 112 20.34 2.61 -18.57
N ALA A 113 21.51 3.24 -18.73
CA ALA A 113 22.28 3.26 -19.98
C ALA A 113 23.57 2.41 -19.95
N GLN A 114 23.75 1.54 -18.96
CA GLN A 114 24.90 0.63 -18.87
C GLN A 114 24.46 -0.83 -18.83
#